data_AF-A0A7K3Y1Q2-F1
#
_entry.id   AF-A0A7K3Y1Q2-F1
#
_cell.length_a   1.000
_cell.length_b   1.000
_cell.length_c   1.000
_cell.angle_alpha   90.00
_cell.angle_beta   90.00
_cell.angle_gamma   90.00
#
_symmetry.space_group_name_H-M   'P 1'
#
loop_
_entity.id
_entity.type
_entity.pdbx_description
1 polymer ?
#
loop_
_entity_poly.entity_id
_entity_poly.type
_entity_poly.pdbx_seq_one_letter_code
_entity_poly.pdbx_strand_id
1 'polypeptide(L)'
;LHEGSEETVLLRGRIDRIDVAPDGAFMVIDYKTGSSRSNLADITAGKALQLPLYIRAVETLTGLPGAAGAYYTLRRGEIRIRPVFWDADRKDHFAGYPIARKSAVEDVRALVDASLARVGEYLHGIRGGRFPTRQDTSSCPVYCGFTTICRYDELREFSSVREGADGTH
;
A
#
# COMPACT_ATOMS: atom_id res chain seq x y z
N LEU A 1 4.67 27.59 -18.40
CA LEU A 1 4.72 27.61 -16.92
C LEU A 1 3.37 27.12 -16.44
N HIS A 2 3.24 25.82 -16.16
CA HIS A 2 2.01 25.29 -15.56
C HIS A 2 2.20 25.31 -14.05
N GLU A 3 1.64 26.34 -13.41
CA GLU A 3 1.28 26.25 -11.99
C GLU A 3 0.44 24.99 -11.82
N GLY A 4 0.92 24.05 -10.99
CA GLY A 4 0.29 22.76 -10.78
C GLY A 4 -1.10 22.98 -10.22
N SER A 5 -2.13 22.74 -11.04
CA SER A 5 -3.50 22.67 -10.56
C SER A 5 -3.56 21.65 -9.43
N GLU A 6 -4.06 22.03 -8.25
CA GLU A 6 -4.40 21.08 -7.20
C GLU A 6 -5.37 20.04 -7.76
N GLU A 7 -4.84 18.86 -8.10
CA GLU A 7 -5.64 17.80 -8.67
C GLU A 7 -6.39 17.09 -7.54
N THR A 8 -7.72 17.25 -7.53
CA THR A 8 -8.57 16.54 -6.57
C THR A 8 -8.84 15.11 -7.05
N VAL A 9 -8.45 14.13 -6.25
CA VAL A 9 -8.75 12.71 -6.48
C VAL A 9 -9.97 12.32 -5.67
N LEU A 10 -11.03 11.91 -6.35
CA LEU A 10 -12.23 11.35 -5.70
C LEU A 10 -12.12 9.83 -5.65
N LEU A 11 -11.95 9.28 -4.44
CA LEU A 11 -11.94 7.85 -4.19
C LEU A 11 -13.25 7.44 -3.51
N ARG A 12 -13.86 6.35 -3.96
CA ARG A 12 -14.99 5.70 -3.30
C ARG A 12 -14.59 4.31 -2.83
N GLY A 13 -14.99 3.95 -1.61
CA GLY A 13 -14.74 2.64 -1.05
C GLY A 13 -15.65 2.32 0.12
N ARG A 14 -15.35 1.21 0.79
CA ARG A 14 -15.95 0.79 2.06
C ARG A 14 -14.83 0.43 3.01
N ILE A 15 -14.89 0.96 4.23
CA ILE A 15 -14.00 0.57 5.32
C ILE A 15 -14.73 -0.48 6.13
N ASP A 16 -14.07 -1.60 6.38
CA ASP A 16 -14.67 -2.76 7.06
C ASP A 16 -14.93 -2.50 8.55
N ARG A 17 -13.92 -2.00 9.27
CA ARG A 17 -14.00 -1.72 10.70
C ARG A 17 -13.03 -0.61 11.13
N ILE A 18 -13.47 0.23 12.05
CA ILE A 18 -12.68 1.28 12.70
C ILE A 18 -12.80 1.08 14.21
N ASP A 19 -11.66 0.96 14.89
CA ASP A 19 -11.58 0.94 16.35
C ASP A 19 -11.03 2.30 16.81
N VAL A 20 -11.74 3.00 17.70
CA VAL A 20 -11.34 4.31 18.24
C VAL A 20 -10.98 4.18 19.70
N ALA A 21 -9.80 4.65 20.09
CA ALA A 21 -9.32 4.69 21.45
C ALA A 21 -9.92 5.88 22.22
N PRO A 22 -9.90 5.88 23.57
CA PRO A 22 -10.48 6.97 24.37
C PRO A 22 -9.93 8.36 24.10
N ASP A 23 -8.68 8.46 23.62
CA ASP A 23 -8.03 9.73 23.26
C ASP A 23 -8.29 10.17 21.81
N GLY A 24 -9.13 9.44 21.08
CA GLY A 24 -9.52 9.74 19.70
C GLY A 24 -8.63 9.11 18.62
N ALA A 25 -7.48 8.52 18.96
CA ALA A 25 -6.69 7.80 17.98
C ALA A 25 -7.43 6.56 17.47
N PHE A 26 -7.31 6.25 16.18
CA PHE A 26 -8.04 5.11 15.61
C PHE A 26 -7.15 4.14 14.84
N MET A 27 -7.64 2.90 14.73
CA MET A 27 -7.08 1.87 13.87
C MET A 27 -8.14 1.41 12.86
N VAL A 28 -7.72 1.25 11.61
CA VAL A 28 -8.55 0.57 10.58
C VAL A 28 -8.23 -0.91 10.54
N ILE A 29 -9.27 -1.74 10.44
CA ILE A 29 -9.16 -3.18 10.33
C ILE A 29 -9.89 -3.63 9.07
N ASP A 30 -9.19 -4.37 8.21
CA ASP A 30 -9.75 -4.96 6.99
C ASP A 30 -9.81 -6.49 7.11
N TYR A 31 -10.94 -7.09 6.76
CA TYR A 31 -11.16 -8.53 6.85
C TYR A 31 -10.66 -9.24 5.61
N LYS A 32 -9.77 -10.23 5.79
CA LYS A 32 -9.21 -11.04 4.70
C LYS A 32 -9.55 -12.52 4.88
N THR A 33 -10.00 -13.15 3.81
CA THR A 33 -10.16 -14.61 3.71
C THR A 33 -8.93 -15.31 3.10
N GLY A 34 -8.15 -14.55 2.32
CA GLY A 34 -6.95 -15.02 1.64
C GLY A 34 -5.70 -15.14 2.53
N SER A 35 -4.68 -15.84 2.04
CA SER A 35 -3.39 -16.02 2.73
C SER A 35 -2.32 -15.00 2.36
N SER A 36 -2.55 -14.20 1.30
CA SER A 36 -1.64 -13.11 0.93
C SER A 36 -1.68 -12.01 1.99
N ARG A 37 -0.51 -11.59 2.47
CA ARG A 37 -0.39 -10.62 3.57
C ARG A 37 0.60 -9.56 3.18
N SER A 38 0.11 -8.46 2.63
CA SER A 38 0.89 -7.24 2.48
C SER A 38 1.49 -6.86 3.84
N ASN A 39 2.73 -6.41 3.82
CA ASN A 39 3.47 -5.97 5.00
C ASN A 39 3.82 -4.48 4.89
N LEU A 40 4.43 -3.90 5.94
CA LEU A 40 4.81 -2.50 5.94
C LEU A 40 5.69 -2.12 4.72
N ALA A 41 6.60 -2.98 4.29
CA ALA A 41 7.43 -2.71 3.11
C ALA A 41 6.60 -2.65 1.81
N ASP A 42 5.54 -3.45 1.68
CA ASP A 42 4.63 -3.36 0.53
C ASP A 42 3.84 -2.03 0.53
N ILE A 43 3.48 -1.54 1.71
CA ILE A 43 2.84 -0.22 1.88
C ILE A 43 3.81 0.88 1.50
N THR A 44 5.03 0.87 2.06
CA THR A 44 6.08 1.84 1.76
C THR A 44 6.46 1.84 0.28
N ALA A 45 6.47 0.68 -0.37
CA ALA A 45 6.72 0.54 -1.80
C ALA A 45 5.51 0.91 -2.67
N GLY A 46 4.36 1.26 -2.08
CA GLY A 46 3.15 1.63 -2.81
C GLY A 46 2.37 0.46 -3.43
N LYS A 47 2.76 -0.78 -3.11
CA LYS A 47 2.11 -2.00 -3.62
C LYS A 47 0.85 -2.36 -2.83
N ALA A 48 0.70 -1.83 -1.62
CA ALA A 48 -0.45 -2.06 -0.75
C ALA A 48 -1.02 -0.73 -0.23
N LEU A 49 -2.01 -0.19 -0.94
CA LEU A 49 -2.54 1.16 -0.68
C LEU A 49 -3.81 1.20 0.17
N GLN A 50 -4.45 0.06 0.39
CA GLN A 50 -5.79 0.00 1.00
C GLN A 50 -5.84 0.61 2.41
N LEU A 51 -4.96 0.18 3.31
CA LEU A 51 -4.96 0.66 4.71
C LEU A 51 -4.62 2.16 4.81
N PRO A 52 -3.57 2.69 4.13
CA PRO A 52 -3.32 4.13 4.10
C PRO A 52 -4.50 4.96 3.55
N LEU A 53 -5.13 4.50 2.48
CA LEU A 53 -6.28 5.19 1.89
C LEU A 53 -7.48 5.22 2.83
N TYR A 54 -7.71 4.13 3.58
CA TYR A 54 -8.74 4.10 4.61
C TYR A 54 -8.44 5.05 5.77
N ILE A 55 -7.19 5.10 6.25
CA ILE A 55 -6.79 6.07 7.27
C ILE A 55 -7.06 7.50 6.79
N ARG A 56 -6.57 7.88 5.59
CA ARG A 56 -6.81 9.23 5.06
C ARG A 56 -8.30 9.55 4.94
N ALA A 57 -9.11 8.61 4.51
CA ALA A 57 -10.55 8.81 4.40
C ALA A 57 -11.19 9.11 5.78
N VAL A 58 -10.82 8.35 6.82
CA VAL A 58 -11.32 8.58 8.19
C VAL A 58 -10.80 9.90 8.76
N GLU A 59 -9.52 10.20 8.61
CA GLU A 59 -8.92 11.49 9.01
C GLU A 59 -9.68 12.67 8.37
N THR A 60 -9.94 12.60 7.07
CA THR A 60 -10.64 13.67 6.33
C THR A 60 -12.09 13.84 6.79
N LEU A 61 -12.78 12.75 7.11
CA LEU A 61 -14.19 12.78 7.49
C LEU A 61 -14.43 13.12 8.97
N THR A 62 -13.44 12.86 9.84
CA THR A 62 -13.64 12.93 11.30
C THR A 62 -12.67 13.86 12.01
N GLY A 63 -11.53 14.20 11.41
CA GLY A 63 -10.44 14.93 12.06
C GLY A 63 -9.64 14.13 13.08
N LEU A 64 -9.98 12.85 13.31
CA LEU A 64 -9.27 11.97 14.24
C LEU A 64 -7.92 11.53 13.64
N PRO A 65 -6.87 11.27 14.46
CA PRO A 65 -5.58 10.80 13.96
C PRO A 65 -5.54 9.27 13.78
N GLY A 66 -5.07 8.82 12.61
CA GLY A 66 -4.84 7.40 12.37
C GLY A 66 -3.58 6.90 13.09
N ALA A 67 -3.70 5.79 13.82
CA ALA A 67 -2.61 5.20 14.59
C ALA A 67 -2.15 3.83 14.09
N ALA A 68 -2.99 3.10 13.35
CA ALA A 68 -2.61 1.78 12.83
C ALA A 68 -3.52 1.31 11.68
N GLY A 69 -2.98 0.37 10.90
CA GLY A 69 -3.73 -0.44 9.95
C GLY A 69 -3.49 -1.92 10.19
N ALA A 70 -4.56 -2.71 10.27
CA ALA A 70 -4.50 -4.13 10.57
C ALA A 70 -5.31 -4.98 9.58
N TYR A 71 -4.88 -6.23 9.41
CA TYR A 71 -5.68 -7.26 8.77
C TYR A 71 -6.24 -8.23 9.79
N TYR A 72 -7.51 -8.57 9.62
CA TYR A 72 -8.20 -9.60 10.38
C TYR A 72 -8.42 -10.80 9.46
N THR A 73 -7.63 -11.86 9.65
CA THR A 73 -7.70 -13.06 8.81
C THR A 73 -8.66 -14.08 9.38
N LEU A 74 -9.63 -14.50 8.57
CA LEU A 74 -10.59 -15.57 8.86
C LEU A 74 -10.33 -16.76 7.94
N ARG A 75 -9.67 -17.81 8.43
CA ARG A 75 -9.33 -18.97 7.57
C ARG A 75 -9.35 -20.28 8.35
N ARG A 76 -10.12 -21.26 7.89
CA ARG A 76 -10.17 -22.64 8.43
C ARG A 76 -10.38 -22.70 9.95
N GLY A 77 -11.24 -21.83 10.48
CA GLY A 77 -11.49 -21.74 11.93
C GLY A 77 -10.41 -21.00 12.73
N GLU A 78 -9.29 -20.61 12.11
CA GLU A 78 -8.32 -19.73 12.74
C GLU A 78 -8.69 -18.26 12.51
N ILE A 79 -8.65 -17.51 13.60
CA ILE A 79 -8.86 -16.08 13.64
C ILE A 79 -7.55 -15.43 14.04
N ARG A 80 -7.05 -14.49 13.23
CA ARG A 80 -5.82 -13.75 13.54
C ARG A 80 -5.94 -12.30 13.13
N ILE A 81 -5.86 -11.41 14.11
CA ILE A 81 -5.59 -10.00 13.87
C ILE A 81 -4.08 -9.77 13.75
N ARG A 82 -3.66 -8.95 12.78
CA ARG A 82 -2.28 -8.57 12.57
C ARG A 82 -2.21 -7.09 12.23
N PRO A 83 -1.73 -6.23 13.16
CA PRO A 83 -1.28 -4.89 12.82
C PRO A 83 -0.18 -4.98 11.76
N VAL A 84 -0.43 -4.39 10.59
CA VAL A 84 0.54 -4.32 9.49
C VAL A 84 1.56 -3.23 9.78
N PHE A 85 1.06 -2.11 10.31
CA PHE A 85 1.81 -1.02 10.89
C PHE A 85 1.08 -0.43 12.10
N TRP A 86 1.82 0.19 13.00
CA TRP A 86 1.32 0.85 14.20
C TRP A 86 2.24 2.00 14.62
N ASP A 87 1.65 3.04 15.22
CA ASP A 87 2.34 4.23 15.72
C ASP A 87 3.26 3.90 16.89
N ALA A 88 4.57 4.09 16.70
CA ALA A 88 5.62 3.76 17.66
C ALA A 88 5.45 4.50 19.01
N ASP A 89 4.93 5.73 18.98
CA ASP A 89 4.73 6.58 20.16
C ASP A 89 3.47 6.18 20.95
N ARG A 90 2.62 5.33 20.37
CA ARG A 90 1.34 4.89 20.96
C ARG A 90 1.32 3.41 21.31
N LYS A 91 2.48 2.83 21.66
CA LYS A 91 2.62 1.40 21.96
C LYS A 91 1.54 0.85 22.91
N ASP A 92 1.17 1.60 23.93
CA ASP A 92 0.22 1.16 24.96
C ASP A 92 -1.21 0.97 24.41
N HIS A 93 -1.59 1.65 23.32
CA HIS A 93 -2.86 1.43 22.62
C HIS A 93 -2.97 0.00 22.05
N PHE A 94 -1.83 -0.68 21.89
CA PHE A 94 -1.74 -1.96 21.21
C PHE A 94 -1.43 -3.14 22.16
N ALA A 95 -1.52 -2.96 23.48
CA ALA A 95 -1.21 -3.99 24.47
C ALA A 95 -2.02 -5.30 24.29
N GLY A 96 -3.21 -5.23 23.68
CA GLY A 96 -4.06 -6.39 23.35
C GLY A 96 -3.85 -6.98 21.95
N TYR A 97 -2.93 -6.44 21.14
CA TYR A 97 -2.70 -6.86 19.76
C TYR A 97 -1.31 -7.48 19.58
N PRO A 98 -1.16 -8.48 18.70
CA PRO A 98 0.13 -9.09 18.41
C PRO A 98 0.98 -8.18 17.50
N ILE A 99 1.52 -7.09 18.08
CA ILE A 99 2.39 -6.14 17.38
C ILE A 99 3.81 -6.67 17.22
N ALA A 100 4.49 -6.24 16.15
CA ALA A 100 5.90 -6.52 15.91
C ALA A 100 6.68 -5.21 15.80
N ARG A 101 7.87 -5.13 16.39
CA ARG A 101 8.72 -3.92 16.35
C ARG A 101 9.04 -3.45 14.92
N LYS A 102 9.23 -4.38 13.98
CA LYS A 102 9.45 -4.07 12.56
C LYS A 102 8.24 -3.45 11.84
N SER A 103 7.08 -3.45 12.48
CA SER A 103 5.85 -2.81 12.01
C SER A 103 5.59 -1.49 12.73
N ALA A 104 6.46 -1.06 13.65
CA ALA A 104 6.37 0.25 14.26
C ALA A 104 6.72 1.32 13.22
N VAL A 105 5.98 2.42 13.23
CA VAL A 105 6.17 3.56 12.34
C VAL A 105 6.28 4.81 13.22
N GLU A 106 7.32 5.59 13.01
CA GLU A 106 7.57 6.83 13.77
C GLU A 106 6.53 7.91 13.43
N ASP A 107 6.15 8.02 12.15
CA ASP A 107 5.13 8.96 11.69
C ASP A 107 4.14 8.28 10.74
N VAL A 108 2.97 7.93 11.28
CA VAL A 108 1.89 7.31 10.51
C VAL A 108 1.34 8.28 9.45
N ARG A 109 1.29 9.58 9.74
CA ARG A 109 0.82 10.58 8.79
C ARG A 109 1.76 10.66 7.58
N ALA A 110 3.08 10.65 7.81
CA ALA A 110 4.07 10.61 6.73
C ALA A 110 3.95 9.33 5.88
N LEU A 111 3.69 8.16 6.49
CA LEU A 111 3.43 6.92 5.74
C LEU A 111 2.17 7.04 4.84
N VAL A 112 1.11 7.66 5.37
CA VAL A 112 -0.13 7.89 4.61
C VAL A 112 0.12 8.88 3.48
N ASP A 113 0.78 10.01 3.74
CA ASP A 113 1.12 11.01 2.72
C ASP A 113 2.00 10.42 1.61
N ALA A 114 3.01 9.62 1.95
CA ALA A 114 3.83 8.92 0.97
C ALA A 114 3.00 7.94 0.10
N SER A 115 2.03 7.26 0.71
CA SER A 115 1.11 6.36 -0.02
C SER A 115 0.21 7.14 -0.99
N LEU A 116 -0.25 8.33 -0.61
CA LEU A 116 -1.07 9.19 -1.47
C LEU A 116 -0.27 9.80 -2.62
N ALA A 117 1.00 10.18 -2.38
CA ALA A 117 1.90 10.61 -3.44
C ALA A 117 2.04 9.51 -4.50
N ARG A 118 2.19 8.24 -4.08
CA ARG A 118 2.22 7.11 -5.01
C ARG A 118 0.92 6.94 -5.80
N VAL A 119 -0.24 7.13 -5.15
CA VAL A 119 -1.53 7.11 -5.85
C VAL A 119 -1.57 8.20 -6.93
N GLY A 120 -1.07 9.39 -6.65
CA GLY A 120 -0.93 10.46 -7.65
C GLY A 120 -0.07 10.04 -8.84
N GLU A 121 1.10 9.44 -8.60
CA GLU A 121 1.96 8.91 -9.67
C GLU A 121 1.26 7.84 -10.52
N TYR A 122 0.53 6.92 -9.88
CA TYR A 122 -0.23 5.88 -10.58
C TYR A 122 -1.36 6.47 -11.44
N LEU A 123 -2.12 7.42 -10.91
CA LEU A 123 -3.19 8.08 -11.66
C LEU A 123 -2.63 8.89 -12.83
N HIS A 124 -1.51 9.60 -12.64
CA HIS A 124 -0.84 10.31 -13.72
C HIS A 124 -0.32 9.34 -14.79
N GLY A 125 0.19 8.17 -14.40
CA GLY A 125 0.57 7.08 -15.30
C GLY A 125 -0.59 6.54 -16.12
N ILE A 126 -1.68 6.20 -15.46
CA ILE A 126 -2.90 5.67 -16.09
C ILE A 126 -3.48 6.69 -17.07
N ARG A 127 -3.63 7.96 -16.65
CA ARG A 127 -4.14 9.05 -17.51
C ARG A 127 -3.21 9.35 -18.69
N GLY A 128 -1.90 9.20 -18.49
CA GLY A 128 -0.89 9.34 -19.53
C GLY A 128 -0.75 8.12 -20.45
N GLY A 129 -1.60 7.09 -20.32
CA GLY A 129 -1.55 5.89 -21.16
C GLY A 129 -0.34 4.98 -20.90
N ARG A 130 0.34 5.13 -19.75
CA ARG A 130 1.51 4.31 -19.41
C ARG A 130 1.10 3.00 -18.76
N PHE A 131 1.13 1.92 -19.55
CA PHE A 131 0.85 0.56 -19.09
C PHE A 131 2.05 -0.37 -19.36
N PRO A 132 3.19 -0.15 -18.69
CA PRO A 132 4.36 -1.02 -18.86
C PRO A 132 4.03 -2.44 -18.39
N THR A 133 4.70 -3.41 -18.99
CA THR A 133 4.75 -4.77 -18.44
C THR A 133 5.34 -4.73 -17.03
N ARG A 134 5.05 -5.77 -16.24
CA ARG A 134 5.55 -5.89 -14.87
C ARG A 134 7.09 -5.79 -14.87
N GLN A 135 7.62 -4.84 -14.09
CA GLN A 135 9.07 -4.58 -14.00
C GLN A 135 9.71 -5.22 -12.76
N ASP A 136 8.93 -5.84 -11.87
CA ASP A 136 9.53 -6.54 -10.73
C ASP A 136 10.11 -7.89 -11.17
N THR A 137 11.17 -8.31 -10.50
CA THR A 137 11.96 -9.51 -10.80
C THR A 137 11.34 -10.80 -10.26
N SER A 138 10.11 -10.74 -9.76
CA SER A 138 9.41 -11.93 -9.24
C SER A 138 8.55 -12.55 -10.32
N SER A 139 8.47 -13.88 -10.32
CA SER A 139 7.66 -14.61 -11.28
C SER A 139 6.21 -14.10 -11.32
N CYS A 140 5.62 -14.11 -12.51
CA CYS A 140 4.25 -13.65 -12.72
C CYS A 140 3.30 -14.41 -11.77
N PRO A 141 2.43 -13.71 -11.01
CA PRO A 141 1.61 -14.36 -10.02
C PRO A 141 0.61 -15.31 -10.68
N VAL A 142 0.39 -16.47 -10.06
CA VAL A 142 -0.50 -17.53 -10.57
C VAL A 142 -1.95 -17.04 -10.78
N TYR A 143 -2.36 -16.00 -10.05
CA TYR A 143 -3.68 -15.38 -10.18
C TYR A 143 -3.78 -14.34 -11.31
N CYS A 144 -2.72 -14.06 -12.07
CA CYS A 144 -2.75 -13.11 -13.17
C CYS A 144 -3.56 -13.67 -14.35
N GLY A 145 -4.72 -13.06 -14.64
CA GLY A 145 -5.56 -13.44 -15.79
C GLY A 145 -5.00 -13.01 -17.16
N PHE A 146 -3.90 -12.24 -17.19
CA PHE A 146 -3.35 -11.63 -18.40
C PHE A 146 -2.01 -12.26 -18.85
N THR A 147 -1.63 -13.43 -18.31
CA THR A 147 -0.36 -14.09 -18.63
C THR A 147 -0.17 -14.35 -20.13
N THR A 148 -1.25 -14.70 -20.84
CA THR A 148 -1.23 -14.96 -22.28
C THR A 148 -1.24 -13.70 -23.16
N ILE A 149 -1.57 -12.53 -22.57
CA ILE A 149 -1.68 -11.25 -23.27
C ILE A 149 -0.43 -10.39 -23.05
N CYS A 150 0.09 -10.38 -21.81
CA CYS A 150 1.18 -9.51 -21.37
C CYS A 150 2.48 -9.76 -22.15
N ARG A 151 2.70 -10.98 -22.67
CA ARG A 151 3.93 -11.40 -23.38
C ARG A 151 5.23 -11.09 -22.64
N TYR A 152 5.15 -10.96 -21.31
CA TYR A 152 6.31 -10.83 -20.45
C TYR A 152 7.17 -12.08 -20.62
N ASP A 153 8.43 -11.88 -20.99
CA ASP A 153 9.42 -12.92 -21.19
C ASP A 153 10.70 -12.46 -20.52
N GLU A 154 11.06 -13.11 -19.41
CA GLU A 154 12.25 -12.82 -18.61
C GLU A 154 13.54 -12.87 -19.46
N LEU A 155 13.54 -13.63 -20.56
CA LEU A 155 14.67 -13.76 -21.47
C LEU A 155 14.72 -12.66 -22.56
N ARG A 156 13.62 -11.95 -22.82
CA ARG A 156 13.60 -10.82 -23.77
C ARG A 156 14.11 -9.53 -23.16
N GLU A 157 13.85 -9.28 -21.87
CA GLU A 157 14.36 -8.09 -21.17
C GLU A 157 15.90 -8.09 -21.01
N PHE A 158 16.58 -9.23 -21.19
CA PHE A 158 18.05 -9.28 -21.23
C PHE A 158 18.66 -8.61 -22.47
N SER A 159 17.86 -8.32 -23.51
CA SER A 159 18.32 -7.73 -24.76
C SER A 159 18.19 -6.20 -24.83
N SER A 160 17.59 -5.54 -23.83
CA SER A 160 17.35 -4.08 -23.82
C SER A 160 18.34 -3.26 -22.97
N VAL A 161 19.40 -3.85 -22.41
CA VAL A 161 20.40 -3.15 -21.56
C VAL A 161 21.81 -3.09 -22.18
N ARG A 162 21.96 -3.27 -23.50
CA ARG A 162 23.28 -3.14 -24.16
C ARG A 162 23.26 -2.31 -25.44
N GLU A 163 22.77 -1.08 -25.38
CA GLU A 163 23.13 -0.05 -26.36
C GLU A 163 23.35 1.27 -25.63
N GLY A 164 24.63 1.60 -25.39
CA GLY A 164 25.04 2.83 -24.72
C GLY A 164 26.36 2.75 -23.95
N ALA A 165 27.29 1.87 -24.34
CA ALA A 165 28.67 1.90 -23.85
C ALA A 165 29.61 1.27 -24.88
N ASP A 166 29.87 2.00 -25.96
CA ASP A 166 31.09 1.95 -26.77
C ASP A 166 31.06 3.26 -27.59
N GLY A 167 32.00 4.20 -27.49
CA GLY A 167 33.44 4.05 -27.38
C GLY A 167 34.03 4.73 -28.61
N THR A 168 34.71 5.85 -28.45
CA THR A 168 35.63 6.36 -29.48
C THR A 168 36.68 7.24 -28.82
N HIS A 169 37.90 6.71 -28.87
CA HIS A 169 39.24 7.31 -28.80
C HIS A 169 39.45 8.65 -28.11
#